data_AF-A0A8S4AYV2-F1
#
_entry.id   AF-A0A8S4AYV2-F1
#
_cell.length_a   1.000
_cell.length_b   1.000
_cell.length_c   1.000
_cell.angle_alpha   90.00
_cell.angle_beta   90.00
_cell.angle_gamma   90.00
#
_symmetry.space_group_name_H-M   'P 1'
#
loop_
_entity.id
_entity.type
_entity.pdbx_description
1 polymer ?
#
loop_
_entity_poly.entity_id
_entity_poly.type
_entity_poly.pdbx_seq_one_letter_code
_entity_poly.pdbx_strand_id
1 'polypeptide(L)'
;MMLCLCCQVCGASYEKMFAFRNHMDSFEHQQKMKNIFPEASPSRSRFIPNIVFVEPKFRHEILKNTKGPDLITFCFSSARLEGFYLCHICEQRCPSDSILDHIFSQDHWSNYICYTNPNELSFSWIPNMNTRGILGENLKKGNDKSFLSLQVLNLPLNLVEKLHIKTYSEVMFTLCENEHLLKLFEAIQPKRTTIETYQNDSSRMHPLLGLQHVVECVCAEQRHYLCTLCRRTVATHMIIRHLLSFDHIYCYFKVWHPSTLMSRESYTDHDSFAPLIADLARQEEIHGTKNALMKRVSLKPNEYKAVDFTCFAAALGKLESITNSSLTVDFEPGNKLEHRAAVAQLRSAELEFRCRVHCQHCSDTFDSMATYFRHLSTWKHENMLWEIFDGVEVYVGLDEYASESLRRNQPAVGTGLVVTCISTEAEAGTFYLCFACRESFLHSVPHMDSRNHLINTLMYQNPWRLPFGWEQDLDDDALRSMAWEEDLERRQEQIVLKLFDMPFSIFWSLDWCDYKQGRQFIVNHDLIMNRVQQVLSVGSLCLLCERRLSDPEAKAHVFSREHVSTFLERFHPGSLDSGSVGAEVLLDLAKQAASLHTPSQEQGTFLKAHYQFRTTY
;
A
#
# COMPACT_ATOMS: atom_id res chain seq x y z
N MET A 1 -9.22 -20.57 -10.96
CA MET A 1 -8.64 -21.30 -9.80
C MET A 1 -9.34 -22.64 -9.64
N MET A 2 -8.60 -23.73 -9.47
CA MET A 2 -9.17 -25.08 -9.23
C MET A 2 -8.54 -25.72 -7.97
N LEU A 3 -9.33 -26.43 -7.17
CA LEU A 3 -8.85 -27.15 -5.99
C LEU A 3 -8.39 -28.57 -6.36
N CYS A 4 -7.17 -28.93 -5.95
CA CYS A 4 -6.55 -30.23 -6.10
C CYS A 4 -6.45 -30.94 -4.74
N LEU A 5 -6.72 -32.23 -4.70
CA LEU A 5 -6.50 -33.09 -3.54
C LEU A 5 -5.11 -33.75 -3.64
N CYS A 6 -4.26 -33.51 -2.66
CA CYS A 6 -2.91 -34.05 -2.61
C CYS A 6 -2.85 -35.19 -1.61
N CYS A 7 -2.59 -36.41 -2.07
CA CYS A 7 -2.37 -37.55 -1.19
C CYS A 7 -1.00 -37.38 -0.50
N GLN A 8 -1.01 -37.11 0.80
CA GLN A 8 0.20 -36.85 1.58
C GLN A 8 1.11 -38.08 1.66
N VAL A 9 0.54 -39.29 1.68
CA VAL A 9 1.28 -40.56 1.67
C VAL A 9 2.04 -40.76 0.35
N CYS A 10 1.43 -40.37 -0.76
CA CYS A 10 1.95 -40.68 -2.09
C CYS A 10 2.69 -39.52 -2.75
N GLY A 11 2.45 -38.28 -2.32
CA GLY A 11 2.91 -37.06 -2.98
C GLY A 11 2.18 -36.76 -4.30
N ALA A 12 1.05 -37.42 -4.55
CA ALA A 12 0.31 -37.33 -5.83
C ALA A 12 -0.88 -36.35 -5.72
N SER A 13 -1.15 -35.60 -6.78
CA SER A 13 -2.19 -34.56 -6.83
C SER A 13 -3.32 -34.91 -7.81
N TYR A 14 -4.56 -34.64 -7.41
CA TYR A 14 -5.76 -35.03 -8.15
C TYR A 14 -6.79 -33.90 -8.21
N GLU A 15 -7.18 -33.50 -9.42
CA GLU A 15 -8.19 -32.45 -9.64
C GLU A 15 -9.63 -32.95 -9.46
N LYS A 16 -9.84 -34.24 -9.74
CA LYS A 16 -11.15 -34.88 -9.72
C LYS A 16 -11.24 -35.83 -8.54
N MET A 17 -12.30 -35.69 -7.75
CA MET A 17 -12.57 -36.58 -6.62
C MET A 17 -12.59 -38.06 -7.03
N PHE A 18 -13.14 -38.38 -8.20
CA PHE A 18 -13.15 -39.74 -8.74
C PHE A 18 -11.74 -40.31 -8.94
N ALA A 19 -10.82 -39.53 -9.52
CA ALA A 19 -9.43 -39.96 -9.71
C ALA A 19 -8.72 -40.15 -8.37
N PHE A 20 -8.98 -39.28 -7.40
CA PHE A 20 -8.49 -39.44 -6.03
C PHE A 20 -9.02 -40.72 -5.38
N ARG A 21 -10.31 -41.08 -5.57
CA ARG A 21 -10.85 -42.35 -5.01
C ARG A 21 -10.14 -43.56 -5.59
N ASN A 22 -9.98 -43.59 -6.92
CA ASN A 22 -9.30 -44.69 -7.59
C ASN A 22 -7.85 -44.84 -7.12
N HIS A 23 -7.18 -43.72 -6.84
CA HIS A 23 -5.85 -43.74 -6.25
C HIS A 23 -5.82 -44.37 -4.85
N MET A 24 -6.79 -44.05 -3.98
CA MET A 24 -6.85 -44.62 -2.62
C MET A 24 -6.98 -46.14 -2.61
N ASP A 25 -7.58 -46.72 -3.66
CA ASP A 25 -7.71 -48.17 -3.86
C ASP A 25 -6.59 -48.77 -4.71
N SER A 26 -5.65 -47.96 -5.20
CA SER A 26 -4.56 -48.44 -6.05
C SER A 26 -3.56 -49.27 -5.26
N PHE A 27 -2.95 -50.24 -5.93
CA PHE A 27 -1.95 -51.12 -5.32
C PHE A 27 -0.75 -50.33 -4.80
N GLU A 28 -0.33 -49.29 -5.51
CA GLU A 28 0.78 -48.43 -5.14
C GLU A 28 0.51 -47.69 -3.82
N HIS A 29 -0.70 -47.16 -3.64
CA HIS A 29 -1.10 -46.49 -2.39
C HIS A 29 -1.11 -47.47 -1.23
N GLN A 30 -1.71 -48.65 -1.43
CA GLN A 30 -1.79 -49.69 -0.39
C GLN A 30 -0.40 -50.21 0.03
N GLN A 31 0.54 -50.33 -0.92
CA GLN A 31 1.93 -50.66 -0.61
C GLN A 31 2.61 -49.58 0.23
N LYS A 32 2.45 -48.29 -0.13
CA LYS A 32 3.00 -47.19 0.67
C LYS A 32 2.39 -47.13 2.07
N MET A 33 1.08 -47.33 2.20
CA MET A 33 0.40 -47.44 3.50
C MET A 33 0.98 -48.57 4.36
N LYS A 34 1.23 -49.75 3.78
CA LYS A 34 1.85 -50.87 4.49
C LYS A 34 3.30 -50.59 4.91
N ASN A 35 4.04 -49.84 4.10
CA ASN A 35 5.40 -49.44 4.45
C ASN A 35 5.42 -48.44 5.63
N ILE A 36 4.49 -47.48 5.65
CA ILE A 36 4.38 -46.48 6.72
C ILE A 36 3.78 -47.09 7.99
N PHE A 37 2.81 -48.00 7.85
CA PHE A 37 2.09 -48.65 8.94
C PHE A 37 2.11 -50.19 8.79
N PRO A 38 3.22 -50.87 9.13
CA PRO A 38 3.36 -52.31 8.91
C PRO A 38 2.37 -53.16 9.71
N GLU A 39 1.97 -52.69 10.89
CA GLU A 39 1.07 -53.39 11.81
C GLU A 39 -0.42 -53.12 11.54
N ALA A 40 -0.73 -52.21 10.60
CA ALA A 40 -2.11 -51.88 10.29
C ALA A 40 -2.77 -52.99 9.47
N SER A 41 -3.99 -53.38 9.84
CA SER A 41 -4.78 -54.31 9.05
C SER A 41 -5.10 -53.71 7.68
N PRO A 42 -4.98 -54.47 6.58
CA PRO A 42 -5.30 -53.97 5.25
C PRO A 42 -6.79 -53.66 5.15
N SER A 43 -7.12 -52.37 5.14
CA SER A 43 -8.48 -51.88 4.90
C SER A 43 -8.59 -51.36 3.47
N ARG A 44 -9.34 -52.06 2.61
CA ARG A 44 -9.78 -51.49 1.32
C ARG A 44 -10.64 -50.27 1.58
N SER A 45 -10.50 -49.23 0.77
CA SER A 45 -11.23 -47.98 1.01
C SER A 45 -12.70 -48.16 0.65
N ARG A 46 -13.55 -48.43 1.66
CA ARG A 46 -14.99 -48.53 1.39
C ARG A 46 -15.63 -47.17 1.20
N PHE A 47 -15.10 -46.13 1.86
CA PHE A 47 -15.64 -44.78 1.83
C PHE A 47 -14.53 -43.74 1.96
N ILE A 48 -14.68 -42.62 1.25
CA ILE A 48 -13.94 -41.39 1.56
C ILE A 48 -14.95 -40.46 2.22
N PRO A 49 -14.65 -39.95 3.43
CA PRO A 49 -15.46 -38.97 4.12
C PRO A 49 -15.80 -37.77 3.25
N ASN A 50 -16.86 -37.06 3.63
CA ASN A 50 -17.14 -35.78 3.02
C ASN A 50 -15.97 -34.82 3.28
N ILE A 51 -15.33 -34.36 2.21
CA ILE A 51 -14.29 -33.34 2.26
C ILE A 51 -14.99 -32.00 1.98
N VAL A 52 -15.09 -31.17 3.00
CA VAL A 52 -15.87 -29.91 2.95
C VAL A 52 -15.40 -28.99 1.82
N PHE A 53 -14.10 -29.01 1.52
CA PHE A 53 -13.50 -28.20 0.46
C PHE A 53 -13.92 -28.57 -0.97
N VAL A 54 -14.45 -29.77 -1.20
CA VAL A 54 -14.95 -30.18 -2.54
C VAL A 54 -16.48 -30.12 -2.64
N GLU A 55 -17.17 -29.71 -1.57
CA GLU A 55 -18.62 -29.59 -1.59
C GLU A 55 -19.07 -28.48 -2.58
N PRO A 56 -20.00 -28.77 -3.51
CA PRO A 56 -20.42 -27.80 -4.52
C PRO A 56 -20.90 -26.46 -3.95
N LYS A 57 -21.60 -26.50 -2.81
CA LYS A 57 -22.14 -25.31 -2.12
C LYS A 57 -21.07 -24.30 -1.71
N PHE A 58 -19.87 -24.75 -1.36
CA PHE A 58 -18.79 -23.89 -0.86
C PHE A 58 -17.70 -23.65 -1.89
N ARG A 59 -17.75 -24.33 -3.04
CA ARG A 59 -16.69 -24.31 -4.06
C ARG A 59 -16.36 -22.89 -4.52
N HIS A 60 -17.37 -22.07 -4.79
CA HIS A 60 -17.14 -20.69 -5.25
C HIS A 60 -16.51 -19.81 -4.17
N GLU A 61 -16.99 -19.90 -2.92
CA GLU A 61 -16.43 -19.13 -1.80
C GLU A 61 -15.00 -19.53 -1.47
N ILE A 62 -14.72 -20.85 -1.50
CA ILE A 62 -13.39 -21.39 -1.21
C ILE A 62 -12.39 -20.94 -2.28
N LEU A 63 -12.76 -21.05 -3.55
CA LEU A 63 -11.89 -20.65 -4.67
C LEU A 63 -11.66 -19.13 -4.71
N LYS A 64 -12.54 -18.30 -4.14
CA LYS A 64 -12.37 -16.85 -4.14
C LYS A 64 -11.66 -16.34 -2.89
N ASN A 65 -11.91 -16.97 -1.75
CA ASN A 65 -11.62 -16.39 -0.43
C ASN A 65 -10.81 -17.31 0.50
N THR A 66 -10.20 -18.40 0.00
CA THR A 66 -9.35 -19.24 0.86
C THR A 66 -7.88 -19.05 0.51
N LYS A 67 -7.06 -18.84 1.53
CA LYS A 67 -5.60 -18.83 1.43
C LYS A 67 -5.05 -19.98 2.26
N GLY A 68 -3.89 -20.50 1.85
CA GLY A 68 -3.21 -21.56 2.58
C GLY A 68 -3.90 -22.92 2.69
N PRO A 69 -4.81 -23.38 1.79
CA PRO A 69 -5.34 -24.75 1.91
C PRO A 69 -4.23 -25.81 1.77
N ASP A 70 -3.10 -25.44 1.16
CA ASP A 70 -1.89 -26.27 1.04
C ASP A 70 -1.21 -26.52 2.39
N LEU A 71 -1.51 -25.67 3.38
CA LEU A 71 -1.12 -25.77 4.78
C LEU A 71 -2.22 -26.37 5.68
N ILE A 72 -3.23 -27.01 5.06
CA ILE A 72 -4.28 -27.74 5.76
C ILE A 72 -4.19 -29.22 5.38
N THR A 73 -4.13 -30.09 6.39
CA THR A 73 -4.19 -31.53 6.20
C THR A 73 -5.51 -32.08 6.71
N PHE A 74 -6.26 -32.75 5.83
CA PHE A 74 -7.42 -33.55 6.20
C PHE A 74 -6.97 -34.96 6.61
N CYS A 75 -7.12 -35.30 7.88
CA CYS A 75 -6.81 -36.61 8.43
C CYS A 75 -8.07 -37.46 8.51
N PHE A 76 -8.03 -38.66 7.92
CA PHE A 76 -9.17 -39.59 7.98
C PHE A 76 -8.73 -41.05 7.93
N SER A 77 -9.68 -41.96 8.20
CA SER A 77 -9.52 -43.39 7.96
C SER A 77 -10.60 -43.87 7.01
N SER A 78 -10.26 -44.72 6.04
CA SER A 78 -11.25 -45.29 5.13
C SER A 78 -12.31 -46.19 5.80
N ALA A 79 -12.12 -46.54 7.08
CA ALA A 79 -13.07 -47.31 7.88
C ALA A 79 -14.03 -46.45 8.71
N ARG A 80 -13.86 -45.10 8.72
CA ARG A 80 -14.67 -44.16 9.49
C ARG A 80 -15.21 -43.05 8.58
N LEU A 81 -16.46 -42.63 8.81
CA LEU A 81 -17.11 -41.57 8.01
C LEU A 81 -16.69 -40.16 8.40
N GLU A 82 -16.05 -40.01 9.56
CA GLU A 82 -15.61 -38.74 10.12
C GLU A 82 -14.09 -38.64 10.07
N GLY A 83 -13.62 -37.46 9.68
CA GLY A 83 -12.21 -37.06 9.78
C GLY A 83 -12.10 -35.74 10.54
N PHE A 84 -10.89 -35.20 10.58
CA PHE A 84 -10.63 -33.88 11.13
C PHE A 84 -9.56 -33.17 10.31
N TYR A 85 -9.50 -31.85 10.43
CA TYR A 85 -8.53 -31.02 9.76
C TYR A 85 -7.44 -30.55 10.74
N LEU A 86 -6.22 -30.45 10.24
CA LEU A 86 -5.11 -29.80 10.92
C LEU A 86 -4.77 -28.53 10.13
N CYS A 87 -4.90 -27.37 10.78
CA CYS A 87 -4.40 -26.12 10.24
C CYS A 87 -2.97 -25.91 10.75
N HIS A 88 -1.98 -26.04 9.87
CA HIS A 88 -0.57 -25.87 10.24
C HIS A 88 -0.17 -24.39 10.44
N ILE A 89 -0.97 -23.47 9.89
CA ILE A 89 -0.82 -22.02 10.08
C ILE A 89 -1.19 -21.64 11.52
N CYS A 90 -2.36 -22.07 11.98
CA CYS A 90 -2.90 -21.69 13.28
C CYS A 90 -2.55 -22.69 14.39
N GLU A 91 -1.89 -23.80 14.05
CA GLU A 91 -1.62 -24.91 14.98
C GLU A 91 -2.89 -25.38 15.70
N GLN A 92 -3.99 -25.48 14.94
CA GLN A 92 -5.31 -25.86 15.43
C GLN A 92 -5.79 -27.14 14.76
N ARG A 93 -6.47 -27.96 15.55
CA ARG A 93 -7.26 -29.07 15.05
C ARG A 93 -8.70 -28.60 14.91
N CYS A 94 -9.25 -28.75 13.72
CA CYS A 94 -10.60 -28.32 13.39
C CYS A 94 -11.46 -29.54 13.04
N PRO A 95 -12.62 -29.72 13.70
CA PRO A 95 -13.71 -30.55 13.21
C PRO A 95 -14.13 -30.17 11.78
N SER A 96 -14.76 -31.11 11.06
CA SER A 96 -15.20 -30.87 9.69
C SER A 96 -16.29 -29.81 9.59
N ASP A 97 -17.16 -29.68 10.57
CA ASP A 97 -18.24 -28.69 10.60
C ASP A 97 -17.73 -27.27 10.88
N SER A 98 -16.59 -27.11 11.57
CA SER A 98 -16.05 -25.79 11.96
C SER A 98 -14.87 -25.31 11.10
N ILE A 99 -14.35 -26.12 10.16
CA ILE A 99 -13.15 -25.76 9.39
C ILE A 99 -13.39 -24.53 8.50
N LEU A 100 -14.59 -24.37 7.93
CA LEU A 100 -14.89 -23.21 7.08
C LEU A 100 -14.92 -21.91 7.88
N ASP A 101 -15.55 -21.92 9.05
CA ASP A 101 -15.56 -20.78 9.95
C ASP A 101 -14.13 -20.41 10.37
N HIS A 102 -13.29 -21.41 10.62
CA HIS A 102 -11.88 -21.20 10.92
C HIS A 102 -11.11 -20.55 9.76
N ILE A 103 -11.15 -21.09 8.54
CA ILE A 103 -10.36 -20.56 7.41
C ILE A 103 -10.83 -19.16 6.97
N PHE A 104 -12.11 -18.85 7.17
CA PHE A 104 -12.65 -17.52 6.89
C PHE A 104 -12.49 -16.54 8.05
N SER A 105 -11.99 -16.99 9.20
CA SER A 105 -11.73 -16.14 10.36
C SER A 105 -10.58 -15.16 10.11
N GLN A 106 -10.68 -13.97 10.72
CA GLN A 106 -9.61 -12.97 10.71
C GLN A 106 -8.30 -13.52 11.29
N ASP A 107 -8.39 -14.44 12.26
CA ASP A 107 -7.23 -15.09 12.86
C ASP A 107 -6.46 -15.91 11.83
N HIS A 108 -7.15 -16.75 11.04
CA HIS A 108 -6.48 -17.57 10.03
C HIS A 108 -5.78 -16.71 8.98
N TRP A 109 -6.44 -15.66 8.49
CA TRP A 109 -5.88 -14.76 7.48
C TRP A 109 -4.64 -14.01 7.97
N SER A 110 -4.70 -13.41 9.17
CA SER A 110 -3.55 -12.72 9.75
C SER A 110 -2.38 -13.67 10.00
N ASN A 111 -2.65 -14.88 10.50
CA ASN A 111 -1.62 -15.89 10.69
C ASN A 111 -1.02 -16.37 9.38
N TYR A 112 -1.82 -16.54 8.32
CA TYR A 112 -1.33 -16.91 7.01
C TYR A 112 -0.34 -15.88 6.47
N ILE A 113 -0.68 -14.59 6.56
CA ILE A 113 0.20 -13.49 6.14
C ILE A 113 1.49 -13.49 6.97
N CYS A 114 1.39 -13.61 8.31
CA CYS A 114 2.58 -13.72 9.16
C CYS A 114 3.42 -14.97 8.86
N TYR A 115 2.80 -16.05 8.41
CA TYR A 115 3.47 -17.30 8.06
C TYR A 115 4.27 -17.15 6.75
N THR A 116 3.72 -16.46 5.76
CA THR A 116 4.30 -16.34 4.41
C THR A 116 5.12 -15.06 4.23
N ASN A 117 4.51 -13.89 4.42
CA ASN A 117 5.11 -12.58 4.20
C ASN A 117 4.55 -11.55 5.18
N PRO A 118 5.19 -11.36 6.35
CA PRO A 118 4.73 -10.40 7.35
C PRO A 118 4.64 -8.95 6.86
N ASN A 119 5.35 -8.57 5.79
CA ASN A 119 5.28 -7.21 5.23
C ASN A 119 3.90 -6.89 4.63
N GLU A 120 3.13 -7.90 4.22
CA GLU A 120 1.76 -7.72 3.72
C GLU A 120 0.74 -7.46 4.84
N LEU A 121 1.12 -7.66 6.10
CA LEU A 121 0.26 -7.33 7.23
C LEU A 121 0.21 -5.82 7.41
N SER A 122 -0.97 -5.25 7.62
CA SER A 122 -1.08 -3.83 7.98
C SER A 122 -0.39 -3.56 9.31
N PHE A 123 0.54 -2.60 9.33
CA PHE A 123 1.20 -2.18 10.56
C PHE A 123 0.20 -1.57 11.54
N SER A 124 0.41 -1.81 12.84
CA SER A 124 -0.43 -1.27 13.91
C SER A 124 -1.92 -1.58 13.73
N TRP A 125 -2.22 -2.81 13.29
CA TRP A 125 -3.61 -3.27 13.13
C TRP A 125 -4.27 -3.44 14.51
N ILE A 126 -5.55 -3.08 14.62
CA ILE A 126 -6.33 -3.24 15.86
C ILE A 126 -7.09 -4.58 15.81
N PRO A 127 -6.95 -5.44 16.84
CA PRO A 127 -7.78 -6.63 16.98
C PRO A 127 -9.27 -6.28 16.96
N ASN A 128 -10.05 -6.98 16.12
CA ASN A 128 -11.50 -6.77 15.89
C ASN A 128 -11.91 -5.61 14.97
N MET A 129 -10.98 -4.84 14.38
CA MET A 129 -11.33 -3.99 13.24
C MET A 129 -11.63 -4.87 12.01
N ASN A 130 -12.48 -4.38 11.08
CA ASN A 130 -12.79 -5.08 9.83
C ASN A 130 -11.58 -5.06 8.88
N THR A 131 -10.55 -5.82 9.23
CA THR A 131 -9.32 -5.93 8.44
C THR A 131 -9.55 -6.68 7.14
N ARG A 132 -10.74 -7.24 6.88
CA ARG A 132 -11.04 -7.91 5.60
C ARG A 132 -11.05 -6.91 4.43
N GLY A 133 -11.44 -5.66 4.67
CA GLY A 133 -11.29 -4.57 3.70
C GLY A 133 -9.84 -4.13 3.53
N ILE A 134 -9.15 -3.90 4.65
CA ILE A 134 -7.78 -3.35 4.70
C ILE A 134 -6.72 -4.35 4.17
N LEU A 135 -6.82 -5.63 4.54
CA LEU A 135 -5.94 -6.70 4.05
C LEU A 135 -6.37 -7.19 2.65
N GLY A 136 -7.64 -7.03 2.28
CA GLY A 136 -8.21 -7.52 1.03
C GLY A 136 -7.69 -6.82 -0.23
N GLU A 137 -7.32 -5.55 -0.15
CA GLU A 137 -6.79 -4.79 -1.30
C GLU A 137 -5.33 -5.11 -1.62
N ASN A 138 -4.49 -5.30 -0.60
CA ASN A 138 -3.06 -5.64 -0.77
C ASN A 138 -2.86 -7.06 -1.32
N LEU A 139 -3.80 -7.97 -1.08
CA LEU A 139 -3.73 -9.39 -1.48
C LEU A 139 -4.28 -9.70 -2.88
N LYS A 140 -4.91 -8.72 -3.57
CA LYS A 140 -5.24 -8.86 -5.01
C LYS A 140 -4.01 -8.83 -5.90
N LYS A 141 -2.85 -8.40 -5.37
CA LYS A 141 -1.58 -8.26 -6.10
C LYS A 141 -0.65 -9.47 -5.97
N GLY A 142 -1.01 -10.49 -5.18
CA GLY A 142 -0.16 -11.66 -4.89
C GLY A 142 -0.43 -12.86 -5.79
N ASN A 143 0.55 -13.20 -6.63
CA ASN A 143 0.71 -14.36 -7.53
C ASN A 143 -0.49 -15.31 -7.72
N ASP A 144 -0.97 -15.33 -8.97
CA ASP A 144 -1.84 -16.34 -9.58
C ASP A 144 -1.24 -17.76 -9.46
N LYS A 145 -1.41 -18.41 -8.31
CA LYS A 145 -1.48 -19.88 -8.34
C LYS A 145 -2.83 -20.24 -8.93
N SER A 146 -2.81 -20.71 -10.17
CA SER A 146 -3.96 -21.25 -10.90
C SER A 146 -4.66 -22.40 -10.15
N PHE A 147 -4.00 -23.00 -9.15
CA PHE A 147 -4.49 -24.13 -8.36
C PHE A 147 -4.31 -23.92 -6.85
N LEU A 148 -5.33 -24.30 -6.07
CA LEU A 148 -5.26 -24.52 -4.62
C LEU A 148 -5.03 -26.01 -4.38
N SER A 149 -4.16 -26.40 -3.46
CA SER A 149 -4.00 -27.80 -3.04
C SER A 149 -4.51 -27.99 -1.62
N LEU A 150 -5.17 -29.12 -1.34
CA LEU A 150 -5.52 -29.55 0.02
C LEU A 150 -4.78 -30.87 0.30
N GLN A 151 -4.07 -30.94 1.43
CA GLN A 151 -3.38 -32.18 1.81
C GLN A 151 -4.38 -33.16 2.41
N VAL A 152 -4.28 -34.42 2.02
CA VAL A 152 -5.15 -35.49 2.48
C VAL A 152 -4.30 -36.64 2.98
N LEU A 153 -4.44 -36.94 4.28
CA LEU A 153 -3.69 -37.97 4.98
C LEU A 153 -4.61 -39.10 5.42
N ASN A 154 -4.42 -40.26 4.81
CA ASN A 154 -5.08 -41.49 5.20
C ASN A 154 -4.33 -42.16 6.34
N LEU A 155 -5.07 -42.57 7.37
CA LEU A 155 -4.53 -43.13 8.61
C LEU A 155 -5.26 -44.44 8.98
N PRO A 156 -4.57 -45.39 9.64
CA PRO A 156 -5.21 -46.56 10.25
C PRO A 156 -6.31 -46.17 11.25
N LEU A 157 -7.37 -46.97 11.33
CA LEU A 157 -8.55 -46.66 12.16
C LEU A 157 -8.20 -46.44 13.64
N ASN A 158 -7.42 -47.35 14.22
CA ASN A 158 -6.95 -47.29 15.60
C ASN A 158 -6.17 -45.99 15.90
N LEU A 159 -5.43 -45.49 14.91
CA LEU A 159 -4.69 -44.25 15.04
C LEU A 159 -5.65 -43.05 15.00
N VAL A 160 -6.59 -43.00 14.06
CA VAL A 160 -7.59 -41.92 14.00
C VAL A 160 -8.42 -41.84 15.28
N GLU A 161 -8.83 -42.98 15.84
CA GLU A 161 -9.57 -43.04 17.11
C GLU A 161 -8.75 -42.46 18.27
N LYS A 162 -7.46 -42.80 18.35
CA LYS A 162 -6.53 -42.24 19.36
C LYS A 162 -6.35 -40.72 19.20
N LEU A 163 -6.46 -40.20 17.99
CA LEU A 163 -6.24 -38.78 17.67
C LEU A 163 -7.52 -37.93 17.74
N HIS A 164 -8.71 -38.54 17.74
CA HIS A 164 -9.99 -37.85 17.59
C HIS A 164 -10.34 -36.84 18.72
N ILE A 165 -9.69 -36.88 19.88
CA ILE A 165 -9.95 -35.93 20.98
C ILE A 165 -8.73 -35.10 21.34
N LYS A 166 -7.64 -35.27 20.61
CA LYS A 166 -6.36 -34.64 20.89
C LYS A 166 -6.29 -33.23 20.30
N THR A 167 -5.46 -32.40 20.90
CA THR A 167 -5.06 -31.09 20.37
C THR A 167 -4.14 -31.24 19.17
N TYR A 168 -3.94 -30.17 18.39
CA TYR A 168 -3.01 -30.16 17.27
C TYR A 168 -1.60 -30.65 17.67
N SER A 169 -1.05 -30.13 18.76
CA SER A 169 0.31 -30.48 19.22
C SER A 169 0.42 -31.95 19.60
N GLU A 170 -0.57 -32.51 20.27
CA GLU A 170 -0.60 -33.93 20.63
C GLU A 170 -0.78 -34.84 19.40
N VAL A 171 -1.55 -34.38 18.40
CA VAL A 171 -1.68 -35.08 17.12
C VAL A 171 -0.36 -35.09 16.37
N MET A 172 0.26 -33.91 16.18
CA MET A 172 1.54 -33.80 15.49
C MET A 172 2.63 -34.59 16.20
N PHE A 173 2.70 -34.53 17.54
CA PHE A 173 3.62 -35.36 18.32
C PHE A 173 3.43 -36.85 18.04
N THR A 174 2.19 -37.34 18.09
CA THR A 174 1.90 -38.77 17.86
C THR A 174 2.18 -39.20 16.41
N LEU A 175 1.89 -38.34 15.42
CA LEU A 175 2.14 -38.65 14.01
C LEU A 175 3.64 -38.62 13.68
N CYS A 176 4.39 -37.68 14.26
CA CYS A 176 5.82 -37.51 14.02
C CYS A 176 6.71 -38.53 14.77
N GLU A 177 6.14 -39.37 15.66
CA GLU A 177 6.83 -40.57 16.17
C GLU A 177 7.20 -41.53 15.01
N ASN A 178 6.50 -41.46 13.89
CA ASN A 178 6.83 -42.18 12.67
C ASN A 178 7.74 -41.34 11.76
N GLU A 179 9.00 -41.79 11.58
CA GLU A 179 10.00 -41.08 10.76
C GLU A 179 9.57 -40.83 9.31
N HIS A 180 8.73 -41.71 8.72
CA HIS A 180 8.22 -41.49 7.38
C HIS A 180 7.22 -40.34 7.35
N LEU A 181 6.29 -40.27 8.32
CA LEU A 181 5.32 -39.18 8.41
C LEU A 181 6.01 -37.85 8.71
N LEU A 182 7.02 -37.83 9.59
CA LEU A 182 7.82 -36.64 9.87
C LEU A 182 8.38 -36.02 8.58
N LYS A 183 9.06 -36.84 7.75
CA LYS A 183 9.60 -36.41 6.46
C LYS A 183 8.50 -35.90 5.50
N LEU A 184 7.32 -36.52 5.50
CA LEU A 184 6.20 -36.07 4.67
C LEU A 184 5.67 -34.71 5.11
N PHE A 185 5.59 -34.43 6.41
CA PHE A 185 5.20 -33.11 6.90
C PHE A 185 6.25 -32.03 6.61
N GLU A 186 7.54 -32.35 6.79
CA GLU A 186 8.65 -31.44 6.47
C GLU A 186 8.70 -31.07 4.98
N ALA A 187 8.36 -32.00 4.08
CA ALA A 187 8.40 -31.78 2.63
C ALA A 187 7.28 -30.86 2.11
N ILE A 188 6.17 -30.74 2.84
CA ILE A 188 4.96 -30.06 2.39
C ILE A 188 4.81 -28.66 2.99
N GLN A 189 5.30 -28.46 4.22
CA GLN A 189 5.15 -27.18 4.89
C GLN A 189 6.18 -26.17 4.34
N PRO A 190 5.76 -25.07 3.66
CA PRO A 190 6.64 -23.93 3.46
C PRO A 190 7.27 -23.51 4.79
N LYS A 191 8.54 -23.11 4.71
CA LYS A 191 9.31 -22.68 5.88
C LYS A 191 8.63 -21.44 6.48
N ARG A 192 8.05 -21.60 7.67
CA ARG A 192 7.44 -20.52 8.43
C ARG A 192 8.44 -19.37 8.58
N THR A 193 8.01 -18.14 8.30
CA THR A 193 8.77 -16.95 8.66
C THR A 193 8.90 -16.85 10.18
N THR A 194 10.12 -17.02 10.69
CA THR A 194 10.41 -16.87 12.12
C THR A 194 10.69 -15.41 12.47
N ILE A 195 10.58 -15.03 13.75
CA ILE A 195 10.96 -13.67 14.20
C ILE A 195 12.40 -13.36 13.79
N GLU A 196 13.31 -14.31 14.00
CA GLU A 196 14.74 -14.15 13.66
C GLU A 196 14.93 -13.92 12.16
N THR A 197 14.22 -14.69 11.32
CA THR A 197 14.24 -14.49 9.86
C THR A 197 13.70 -13.11 9.49
N TYR A 198 12.60 -12.68 10.10
CA TYR A 198 12.00 -11.38 9.79
C TYR A 198 12.82 -10.20 10.30
N GLN A 199 13.37 -10.30 11.50
CA GLN A 199 14.23 -9.28 12.11
C GLN A 199 15.49 -9.03 11.27
N ASN A 200 16.08 -10.10 10.73
CA ASN A 200 17.29 -10.04 9.91
C ASN A 200 17.02 -9.72 8.44
N ASP A 201 15.77 -9.57 8.03
CA ASP A 201 15.41 -9.20 6.66
C ASP A 201 15.63 -7.70 6.43
N SER A 202 16.61 -7.35 5.58
CA SER A 202 16.89 -5.96 5.22
C SER A 202 15.79 -5.29 4.39
N SER A 203 14.89 -6.08 3.81
CA SER A 203 13.72 -5.61 3.05
C SER A 203 12.46 -5.53 3.93
N ARG A 204 12.59 -5.75 5.24
CA ARG A 204 11.48 -5.60 6.20
C ARG A 204 10.91 -4.18 6.15
N MET A 205 9.58 -4.11 6.03
CA MET A 205 8.85 -2.86 5.97
C MET A 205 8.39 -2.35 7.34
N HIS A 206 8.17 -3.25 8.29
CA HIS A 206 7.54 -2.93 9.57
C HIS A 206 8.50 -2.99 10.74
N PRO A 207 8.60 -1.95 11.58
CA PRO A 207 9.49 -1.93 12.75
C PRO A 207 9.09 -2.96 13.81
N LEU A 208 10.06 -3.61 14.46
CA LEU A 208 9.85 -4.59 15.53
C LEU A 208 10.16 -3.96 16.89
N LEU A 209 9.22 -3.17 17.41
CA LEU A 209 9.38 -2.52 18.70
C LEU A 209 9.23 -3.49 19.88
N GLY A 210 9.95 -3.21 20.97
CA GLY A 210 9.77 -3.92 22.24
C GLY A 210 10.28 -5.35 22.26
N LEU A 211 11.16 -5.77 21.33
CA LEU A 211 11.76 -7.11 21.32
C LEU A 211 12.50 -7.45 22.62
N GLN A 212 13.08 -6.46 23.30
CA GLN A 212 13.72 -6.63 24.61
C GLN A 212 12.75 -7.11 25.70
N HIS A 213 11.44 -6.86 25.53
CA HIS A 213 10.40 -7.32 26.46
C HIS A 213 9.90 -8.73 26.14
N VAL A 214 10.41 -9.35 25.08
CA VAL A 214 10.05 -10.69 24.66
C VAL A 214 11.05 -11.69 25.24
N VAL A 215 10.53 -12.76 25.84
CA VAL A 215 11.28 -13.92 26.30
C VAL A 215 10.92 -15.12 25.44
N GLU A 216 11.88 -15.64 24.70
CA GLU A 216 11.77 -16.88 23.94
C GLU A 216 12.13 -18.08 24.81
N CYS A 217 11.17 -18.98 25.03
CA CYS A 217 11.37 -20.25 25.71
C CYS A 217 11.58 -21.35 24.67
N VAL A 218 12.72 -22.03 24.73
CA VAL A 218 13.09 -23.07 23.75
C VAL A 218 13.25 -24.43 24.45
N CYS A 219 12.57 -25.45 23.94
CA CYS A 219 12.77 -26.85 24.33
C CYS A 219 12.83 -27.72 23.08
N ALA A 220 14.04 -28.12 22.67
CA ALA A 220 14.30 -28.73 21.38
C ALA A 220 13.72 -27.85 20.24
N GLU A 221 12.75 -28.35 19.48
CA GLU A 221 12.07 -27.60 18.41
C GLU A 221 10.86 -26.79 18.89
N GLN A 222 10.40 -27.02 20.12
CA GLN A 222 9.27 -26.30 20.67
C GLN A 222 9.69 -24.91 21.14
N ARG A 223 8.91 -23.92 20.71
CA ARG A 223 9.08 -22.52 21.09
C ARG A 223 7.79 -22.00 21.68
N HIS A 224 7.90 -21.16 22.70
CA HIS A 224 6.82 -20.34 23.27
C HIS A 224 7.39 -18.99 23.68
N TYR A 225 6.57 -17.96 23.67
CA TYR A 225 7.01 -16.60 23.93
C TYR A 225 6.24 -16.01 25.11
N LEU A 226 6.91 -15.17 25.90
CA LEU A 226 6.28 -14.30 26.87
C LEU A 226 6.57 -12.86 26.47
N CYS A 227 5.53 -12.02 26.42
CA CYS A 227 5.69 -10.58 26.29
C CYS A 227 5.48 -9.95 27.66
N THR A 228 6.57 -9.50 28.29
CA THR A 228 6.53 -8.88 29.62
C THR A 228 5.86 -7.50 29.59
N LEU A 229 5.95 -6.80 28.46
CA LEU A 229 5.28 -5.53 28.20
C LEU A 229 3.75 -5.67 28.17
N CYS A 230 3.24 -6.63 27.38
CA CYS A 230 1.80 -6.88 27.25
C CYS A 230 1.24 -7.80 28.34
N ARG A 231 2.11 -8.41 29.15
CA ARG A 231 1.77 -9.38 30.21
C ARG A 231 0.98 -10.58 29.72
N ARG A 232 1.40 -11.15 28.57
CA ARG A 232 0.73 -12.30 27.92
C ARG A 232 1.75 -13.34 27.49
N THR A 233 1.30 -14.60 27.48
CA THR A 233 1.97 -15.69 26.77
C THR A 233 1.52 -15.66 25.30
N VAL A 234 2.43 -16.00 24.40
CA VAL A 234 2.22 -15.90 22.95
C VAL A 234 2.76 -17.17 22.30
N ALA A 235 1.89 -17.86 21.56
CA ALA A 235 2.29 -19.04 20.80
C ALA A 235 3.21 -18.65 19.63
N THR A 236 4.02 -19.62 19.16
CA THR A 236 5.01 -19.37 18.10
C THR A 236 4.40 -18.86 16.81
N HIS A 237 3.23 -19.34 16.42
CA HIS A 237 2.55 -18.87 15.21
C HIS A 237 1.95 -17.45 15.36
N MET A 238 1.90 -16.90 16.58
CA MET A 238 1.24 -15.62 16.90
C MET A 238 2.21 -14.47 17.18
N ILE A 239 3.50 -14.75 17.33
CA ILE A 239 4.43 -13.77 17.88
C ILE A 239 4.70 -12.57 16.96
N ILE A 240 4.89 -12.78 15.65
CA ILE A 240 5.04 -11.67 14.69
C ILE A 240 3.75 -10.85 14.66
N ARG A 241 2.61 -11.53 14.58
CA ARG A 241 1.28 -10.91 14.62
C ARG A 241 1.09 -10.03 15.85
N HIS A 242 1.53 -10.51 17.01
CA HIS A 242 1.49 -9.79 18.27
C HIS A 242 2.38 -8.54 18.24
N LEU A 243 3.63 -8.66 17.82
CA LEU A 243 4.60 -7.55 17.79
C LEU A 243 4.19 -6.41 16.85
N LEU A 244 3.49 -6.74 15.77
CA LEU A 244 2.99 -5.77 14.79
C LEU A 244 1.60 -5.21 15.14
N SER A 245 0.96 -5.70 16.20
CA SER A 245 -0.37 -5.25 16.60
C SER A 245 -0.33 -3.87 17.28
N PHE A 246 -1.41 -3.10 17.09
CA PHE A 246 -1.59 -1.81 17.77
C PHE A 246 -1.45 -1.94 19.28
N ASP A 247 -2.02 -3.00 19.88
CA ASP A 247 -1.99 -3.21 21.33
C ASP A 247 -0.55 -3.29 21.87
N HIS A 248 0.34 -4.00 21.18
CA HIS A 248 1.75 -4.12 21.60
C HIS A 248 2.50 -2.81 21.42
N ILE A 249 2.35 -2.17 20.25
CA ILE A 249 3.01 -0.90 19.94
C ILE A 249 2.54 0.21 20.89
N TYR A 250 1.24 0.26 21.19
CA TYR A 250 0.66 1.20 22.15
C TYR A 250 1.22 0.97 23.56
N CYS A 251 1.31 -0.29 24.01
CA CYS A 251 1.93 -0.60 25.29
C CYS A 251 3.39 -0.15 25.34
N TYR A 252 4.14 -0.33 24.24
CA TYR A 252 5.53 0.11 24.15
C TYR A 252 5.62 1.62 24.38
N PHE A 253 4.89 2.42 23.60
CA PHE A 253 4.92 3.87 23.75
C PHE A 253 4.37 4.35 25.09
N LYS A 254 3.32 3.73 25.64
CA LYS A 254 2.80 4.10 26.96
C LYS A 254 3.84 3.95 28.07
N VAL A 255 4.76 3.00 27.91
CA VAL A 255 5.78 2.66 28.89
C VAL A 255 7.06 3.47 28.63
N TRP A 256 7.52 3.52 27.38
CA TRP A 256 8.79 4.16 27.00
C TRP A 256 8.66 5.65 26.72
N HIS A 257 7.50 6.12 26.26
CA HIS A 257 7.23 7.53 25.94
C HIS A 257 5.79 7.92 26.32
N PRO A 258 5.46 7.94 27.63
CA PRO A 258 4.09 8.03 28.13
C PRO A 258 3.30 9.25 27.63
N SER A 259 3.99 10.30 27.19
CA SER A 259 3.42 11.55 26.67
C SER A 259 3.30 11.61 25.14
N THR A 260 3.70 10.57 24.40
CA THR A 260 3.71 10.56 22.92
C THR A 260 2.34 10.23 22.34
N LEU A 261 1.65 9.23 22.88
CA LEU A 261 0.36 8.78 22.36
C LEU A 261 -0.82 9.33 23.17
N MET A 262 -1.95 9.50 22.51
CA MET A 262 -3.23 9.84 23.14
C MET A 262 -3.83 8.62 23.86
N SER A 263 -5.00 8.82 24.48
CA SER A 263 -5.83 7.72 24.98
C SER A 263 -6.14 6.71 23.85
N ARG A 264 -6.21 5.43 24.19
CA ARG A 264 -6.47 4.34 23.23
C ARG A 264 -7.76 4.57 22.43
N GLU A 265 -8.76 5.14 23.07
CA GLU A 265 -10.09 5.42 22.53
C GLU A 265 -10.07 6.52 21.43
N SER A 266 -8.98 7.28 21.33
CA SER A 266 -8.77 8.30 20.29
C SER A 266 -8.41 7.70 18.93
N TYR A 267 -8.05 6.41 18.88
CA TYR A 267 -7.58 5.73 17.68
C TYR A 267 -8.71 4.89 17.05
N THR A 268 -9.67 5.57 16.42
CA THR A 268 -10.86 4.92 15.82
C THR A 268 -10.73 4.65 14.33
N ASP A 269 -9.87 5.38 13.61
CA ASP A 269 -9.69 5.27 12.16
C ASP A 269 -8.25 4.86 11.82
N HIS A 270 -8.08 3.64 11.29
CA HIS A 270 -6.76 3.05 11.00
C HIS A 270 -5.96 3.89 10.01
N ASP A 271 -6.61 4.43 8.97
CA ASP A 271 -5.93 5.21 7.92
C ASP A 271 -5.33 6.50 8.48
N SER A 272 -6.00 7.14 9.45
CA SER A 272 -5.49 8.35 10.10
C SER A 272 -4.28 8.11 11.00
N PHE A 273 -4.30 7.04 11.82
CA PHE A 273 -3.26 6.87 12.85
C PHE A 273 -2.12 5.94 12.42
N ALA A 274 -2.34 5.01 11.49
CA ALA A 274 -1.31 4.03 11.12
C ALA A 274 -0.03 4.69 10.59
N PRO A 275 -0.08 5.75 9.75
CA PRO A 275 1.12 6.48 9.33
C PRO A 275 1.85 7.14 10.49
N LEU A 276 1.10 7.77 11.42
CA LEU A 276 1.64 8.38 12.64
C LEU A 276 2.41 7.35 13.49
N ILE A 277 1.76 6.22 13.79
CA ILE A 277 2.36 5.17 14.61
C ILE A 277 3.57 4.54 13.90
N ALA A 278 3.52 4.38 12.57
CA ALA A 278 4.64 3.87 11.77
C ALA A 278 5.85 4.80 11.77
N ASP A 279 5.65 6.11 11.65
CA ASP A 279 6.74 7.09 11.75
C ASP A 279 7.38 7.08 13.13
N LEU A 280 6.59 7.18 14.20
CA LEU A 280 7.07 7.12 15.58
C LEU A 280 7.85 5.82 15.85
N ALA A 281 7.35 4.70 15.34
CA ALA A 281 8.01 3.40 15.51
C ALA A 281 9.33 3.29 14.74
N ARG A 282 9.43 3.88 13.55
CA ARG A 282 10.69 3.94 12.80
C ARG A 282 11.71 4.85 13.48
N GLN A 283 11.27 5.97 14.07
CA GLN A 283 12.16 6.81 14.88
C GLN A 283 12.78 5.97 16.01
N GLU A 284 11.96 5.23 16.75
CA GLU A 284 12.44 4.36 17.83
C GLU A 284 13.30 3.19 17.35
N GLU A 285 13.05 2.63 16.18
CA GLU A 285 13.92 1.59 15.63
C GLU A 285 15.29 2.11 15.18
N ILE A 286 15.37 3.38 14.76
CA ILE A 286 16.62 4.03 14.34
C ILE A 286 17.44 4.49 15.56
N HIS A 287 16.78 5.09 16.57
CA HIS A 287 17.43 5.63 17.77
C HIS A 287 17.60 4.57 18.86
N GLY A 288 16.68 3.61 18.94
CA GLY A 288 16.70 2.48 19.85
C GLY A 288 17.70 1.44 19.37
N THR A 289 18.78 1.32 20.15
CA THR A 289 19.80 0.27 20.16
C THR A 289 19.61 -0.82 19.09
N LYS A 290 20.44 -0.79 18.04
CA LYS A 290 20.62 -1.85 17.02
C LYS A 290 20.83 -3.28 17.57
N ASN A 291 20.78 -3.49 18.90
CA ASN A 291 21.02 -4.72 19.64
C ASN A 291 20.01 -4.97 20.79
N ALA A 292 18.76 -4.52 20.71
CA ALA A 292 17.72 -4.95 21.66
C ALA A 292 17.36 -6.43 21.41
N LEU A 293 18.20 -7.33 21.92
CA LEU A 293 18.06 -8.77 21.74
C LEU A 293 16.90 -9.29 22.60
N MET A 294 16.05 -10.10 21.98
CA MET A 294 15.09 -10.94 22.67
C MET A 294 15.80 -11.85 23.67
N LYS A 295 15.31 -11.92 24.91
CA LYS A 295 15.88 -12.83 25.92
C LYS A 295 15.53 -14.26 25.54
N ARG A 296 16.49 -15.19 25.62
CA ARG A 296 16.28 -16.62 25.33
C ARG A 296 16.49 -17.46 26.58
N VAL A 297 15.56 -18.36 26.87
CA VAL A 297 15.60 -19.33 27.97
C VAL A 297 15.52 -20.74 27.38
N SER A 298 16.60 -21.50 27.53
CA SER A 298 16.67 -22.91 27.13
C SER A 298 16.17 -23.80 28.26
N LEU A 299 15.14 -24.59 27.99
CA LEU A 299 14.47 -25.45 28.98
C LEU A 299 14.66 -26.93 28.63
N LYS A 300 14.87 -27.76 29.65
CA LYS A 300 14.79 -29.22 29.50
C LYS A 300 13.33 -29.65 29.32
N PRO A 301 13.05 -30.84 28.74
CA PRO A 301 11.67 -31.30 28.51
C PRO A 301 10.78 -31.33 29.75
N ASN A 302 11.32 -31.71 30.91
CA ASN A 302 10.57 -31.74 32.17
C ASN A 302 10.29 -30.34 32.72
N GLU A 303 11.22 -29.40 32.51
CA GLU A 303 11.07 -28.00 32.92
C GLU A 303 10.02 -27.32 32.05
N TYR A 304 10.08 -27.51 30.73
CA TYR A 304 9.14 -26.96 29.77
C TYR A 304 7.70 -27.41 30.05
N LYS A 305 7.49 -28.70 30.33
CA LYS A 305 6.16 -29.25 30.72
C LYS A 305 5.64 -28.69 32.03
N ALA A 306 6.51 -28.21 32.92
CA ALA A 306 6.13 -27.63 34.20
C ALA A 306 5.80 -26.14 34.11
N VAL A 307 6.10 -25.47 32.99
CA VAL A 307 5.73 -24.07 32.76
C VAL A 307 4.28 -24.01 32.26
N ASP A 308 3.42 -23.30 32.99
CA ASP A 308 2.04 -23.09 32.58
C ASP A 308 1.92 -21.90 31.61
N PHE A 309 2.02 -22.17 30.31
CA PHE A 309 1.87 -21.15 29.27
C PHE A 309 0.42 -20.63 29.09
N THR A 310 -0.56 -21.12 29.85
CA THR A 310 -1.92 -20.56 29.81
C THR A 310 -2.07 -19.34 30.73
N CYS A 311 -1.16 -19.17 31.70
CA CYS A 311 -1.18 -18.07 32.66
C CYS A 311 0.18 -17.34 32.68
N PHE A 312 0.18 -16.07 32.27
CA PHE A 312 1.40 -15.25 32.23
C PHE A 312 2.13 -15.20 33.58
N ALA A 313 1.42 -14.95 34.68
CA ALA A 313 2.04 -14.82 35.99
C ALA A 313 2.67 -16.14 36.47
N ALA A 314 2.00 -17.28 36.22
CA ALA A 314 2.53 -18.59 36.56
C ALA A 314 3.74 -18.95 35.69
N ALA A 315 3.66 -18.68 34.37
CA ALA A 315 4.77 -18.90 33.44
C ALA A 315 5.99 -18.09 33.84
N LEU A 316 5.84 -16.78 34.06
CA LEU A 316 6.93 -15.87 34.42
C LEU A 316 7.60 -16.31 35.72
N GLY A 317 6.81 -16.51 36.79
CA GLY A 317 7.37 -16.93 38.08
C GLY A 317 8.11 -18.26 38.01
N LYS A 318 7.62 -19.21 37.19
CA LYS A 318 8.31 -20.48 36.97
C LYS A 318 9.61 -20.28 36.20
N LEU A 319 9.61 -19.49 35.14
CA LEU A 319 10.81 -19.20 34.34
C LEU A 319 11.88 -18.48 35.18
N GLU A 320 11.51 -17.47 35.96
CA GLU A 320 12.43 -16.74 36.85
C GLU A 320 13.01 -17.67 37.94
N SER A 321 12.23 -18.62 38.44
CA SER A 321 12.73 -19.65 39.37
C SER A 321 13.74 -20.61 38.73
N ILE A 322 13.63 -20.84 37.42
CA ILE A 322 14.55 -21.71 36.67
C ILE A 322 15.83 -20.94 36.31
N THR A 323 15.70 -19.68 35.89
CA THR A 323 16.84 -18.84 35.48
C THR A 323 17.57 -18.17 36.64
N ASN A 324 16.97 -18.13 37.84
CA ASN A 324 17.45 -17.39 39.01
C ASN A 324 17.73 -15.91 38.69
N SER A 325 16.95 -15.31 37.80
CA SER A 325 17.13 -13.93 37.33
C SER A 325 15.81 -13.31 36.92
N SER A 326 15.72 -11.98 37.03
CA SER A 326 14.56 -11.22 36.57
C SER A 326 14.48 -11.23 35.04
N LEU A 327 13.31 -11.58 34.52
CA LEU A 327 13.06 -11.59 33.08
C LEU A 327 12.41 -10.30 32.60
N THR A 328 11.93 -9.44 33.50
CA THR A 328 11.46 -8.09 33.16
C THR A 328 12.62 -7.19 32.75
N VAL A 329 12.30 -6.13 31.99
CA VAL A 329 13.29 -5.12 31.57
C VAL A 329 13.16 -3.92 32.47
N ASP A 330 14.27 -3.50 33.07
CA ASP A 330 14.39 -2.20 33.72
C ASP A 330 14.69 -1.15 32.64
N PHE A 331 13.97 -0.04 32.65
CA PHE A 331 14.16 1.04 31.68
C PHE A 331 13.79 2.39 32.31
N GLU A 332 14.37 3.45 31.76
CA GLU A 332 14.00 4.83 32.07
C GLU A 332 13.16 5.37 30.90
N PRO A 333 11.98 5.97 31.15
CA PRO A 333 11.17 6.55 30.10
C PRO A 333 11.94 7.63 29.32
N GLY A 334 11.87 7.55 27.99
CA GLY A 334 12.41 8.55 27.09
C GLY A 334 11.53 9.79 26.99
N ASN A 335 12.07 10.81 26.31
CA ASN A 335 11.34 12.05 26.04
C ASN A 335 10.14 11.80 25.11
N LYS A 336 9.18 12.73 25.11
CA LYS A 336 8.08 12.75 24.13
C LYS A 336 8.65 12.74 22.72
N LEU A 337 8.14 11.85 21.88
CA LEU A 337 8.44 11.81 20.47
C LEU A 337 7.44 12.68 19.71
N GLU A 338 7.94 13.35 18.69
CA GLU A 338 7.13 14.16 17.80
C GLU A 338 7.12 13.52 16.42
N HIS A 339 5.94 13.38 15.86
CA HIS A 339 5.77 12.92 14.48
C HIS A 339 6.54 13.88 13.56
N ARG A 340 7.39 13.39 12.65
CA ARG A 340 8.19 14.30 11.80
C ARG A 340 7.30 15.11 10.85
N ALA A 341 6.17 14.56 10.42
CA ALA A 341 5.18 15.36 9.72
C ALA A 341 4.49 16.39 10.64
N ALA A 342 4.52 16.24 11.97
CA ALA A 342 4.10 17.29 12.90
C ALA A 342 5.09 18.45 12.98
N VAL A 343 6.38 18.29 12.69
CA VAL A 343 7.32 19.43 12.58
C VAL A 343 7.08 20.22 11.28
N ALA A 344 6.68 19.53 10.20
CA ALA A 344 6.18 20.18 8.99
C ALA A 344 4.78 20.78 9.19
N GLN A 345 3.87 20.08 9.87
CA GLN A 345 2.51 20.52 10.15
C GLN A 345 2.43 21.57 11.26
N LEU A 346 3.37 21.69 12.19
CA LEU A 346 3.40 22.77 13.20
C LEU A 346 3.71 24.12 12.56
N ARG A 347 4.34 24.14 11.39
CA ARG A 347 4.40 25.34 10.54
C ARG A 347 3.13 25.56 9.70
N SER A 348 2.29 24.54 9.55
CA SER A 348 1.03 24.58 8.78
C SER A 348 -0.23 24.68 9.64
N ALA A 349 -0.14 24.47 10.96
CA ALA A 349 -1.27 24.38 11.89
C ALA A 349 -1.91 25.75 12.21
N GLU A 350 -1.36 26.85 11.69
CA GLU A 350 -2.00 28.16 11.76
C GLU A 350 -2.96 28.45 10.60
N LEU A 351 -3.08 27.58 9.58
CA LEU A 351 -4.11 27.71 8.54
C LEU A 351 -4.79 26.37 8.20
N GLU A 352 -6.03 26.18 8.68
CA GLU A 352 -6.93 25.12 8.19
C GLU A 352 -7.36 25.42 6.74
N PHE A 353 -6.70 24.81 5.76
CA PHE A 353 -7.13 24.92 4.35
C PHE A 353 -8.41 24.12 4.10
N ARG A 354 -9.24 24.52 3.14
CA ARG A 354 -10.35 23.70 2.65
C ARG A 354 -10.20 23.39 1.16
N CYS A 355 -10.03 22.12 0.83
CA CYS A 355 -10.11 21.64 -0.54
C CYS A 355 -11.57 21.65 -1.02
N ARG A 356 -11.82 22.27 -2.17
CA ARG A 356 -13.14 22.37 -2.81
C ARG A 356 -13.12 21.76 -4.19
N VAL A 357 -14.30 21.36 -4.67
CA VAL A 357 -14.49 20.81 -6.01
C VAL A 357 -15.17 21.83 -6.89
N HIS A 358 -14.65 22.03 -8.09
CA HIS A 358 -15.21 22.93 -9.08
C HIS A 358 -15.69 22.15 -10.29
N CYS A 359 -16.99 22.32 -10.61
CA CYS A 359 -17.59 21.78 -11.82
C CYS A 359 -17.25 22.69 -12.99
N GLN A 360 -16.46 22.21 -13.94
CA GLN A 360 -16.09 22.99 -15.13
C GLN A 360 -17.29 23.26 -16.05
N HIS A 361 -18.36 22.45 -16.01
CA HIS A 361 -19.59 22.73 -16.78
C HIS A 361 -20.39 23.90 -16.21
N CYS A 362 -20.61 23.90 -14.90
CA CYS A 362 -21.52 24.85 -14.26
C CYS A 362 -20.81 26.04 -13.63
N SER A 363 -19.47 26.04 -13.60
CA SER A 363 -18.62 26.99 -12.89
C SER A 363 -18.95 27.11 -11.39
N ASP A 364 -19.65 26.12 -10.83
CA ASP A 364 -20.05 26.07 -9.43
C ASP A 364 -18.95 25.37 -8.59
N THR A 365 -18.76 25.84 -7.36
CA THR A 365 -17.75 25.31 -6.44
C THR A 365 -18.40 24.73 -5.18
N PHE A 366 -17.92 23.59 -4.70
CA PHE A 366 -18.54 22.77 -3.67
C PHE A 366 -17.55 22.41 -2.56
N ASP A 367 -18.00 22.48 -1.30
CA ASP A 367 -17.17 22.18 -0.12
C ASP A 367 -17.04 20.68 0.18
N SER A 368 -17.82 19.82 -0.49
CA SER A 368 -17.78 18.37 -0.28
C SER A 368 -18.19 17.59 -1.52
N MET A 369 -17.78 16.32 -1.57
CA MET A 369 -18.23 15.41 -2.63
C MET A 369 -19.73 15.14 -2.59
N ALA A 370 -20.33 15.05 -1.39
CA ALA A 370 -21.77 14.87 -1.28
C ALA A 370 -22.55 16.04 -1.92
N THR A 371 -22.05 17.28 -1.75
CA THR A 371 -22.64 18.46 -2.39
C THR A 371 -22.41 18.48 -3.90
N TYR A 372 -21.24 18.06 -4.37
CA TYR A 372 -20.92 17.97 -5.79
C TYR A 372 -21.78 16.90 -6.49
N PHE A 373 -21.90 15.69 -5.93
CA PHE A 373 -22.73 14.63 -6.49
C PHE A 373 -24.21 14.99 -6.55
N ARG A 374 -24.72 15.62 -5.49
CA ARG A 374 -26.08 16.14 -5.49
C ARG A 374 -26.29 17.21 -6.58
N HIS A 375 -25.26 17.99 -6.89
CA HIS A 375 -25.30 18.96 -7.98
C HIS A 375 -25.43 18.30 -9.36
N LEU A 376 -24.81 17.15 -9.60
CA LEU A 376 -24.89 16.45 -10.89
C LEU A 376 -26.34 16.09 -11.27
N SER A 377 -27.17 15.75 -10.27
CA SER A 377 -28.59 15.45 -10.44
C SER A 377 -29.50 16.69 -10.42
N THR A 378 -28.93 17.90 -10.50
CA THR A 378 -29.73 19.13 -10.57
C THR A 378 -30.11 19.43 -12.00
N TRP A 379 -31.33 19.95 -12.19
CA TRP A 379 -31.80 20.42 -13.49
C TRP A 379 -30.85 21.44 -14.14
N LYS A 380 -30.15 22.25 -13.33
CA LYS A 380 -29.10 23.16 -13.83
C LYS A 380 -27.98 22.39 -14.52
N HIS A 381 -27.45 21.35 -13.87
CA HIS A 381 -26.37 20.55 -14.44
C HIS A 381 -26.85 19.75 -15.67
N GLU A 382 -28.02 19.13 -15.60
CA GLU A 382 -28.63 18.41 -16.73
C GLU A 382 -28.87 19.30 -17.95
N ASN A 383 -29.40 20.51 -17.74
CA ASN A 383 -29.61 21.47 -18.84
C ASN A 383 -28.29 21.94 -19.45
N MET A 384 -27.25 22.13 -18.64
CA MET A 384 -25.91 22.49 -19.14
C MET A 384 -25.32 21.37 -20.00
N LEU A 385 -25.44 20.11 -19.58
CA LEU A 385 -25.01 18.97 -20.38
C LEU A 385 -25.80 18.86 -21.69
N TRP A 386 -27.11 19.10 -21.63
CA TRP A 386 -27.98 19.10 -22.81
C TRP A 386 -27.54 20.14 -23.84
N GLU A 387 -27.21 21.37 -23.42
CA GLU A 387 -26.76 22.44 -24.31
C GLU A 387 -25.37 22.18 -24.93
N ILE A 388 -24.48 21.50 -24.21
CA ILE A 388 -23.10 21.25 -24.64
C ILE A 388 -22.98 20.01 -25.54
N PHE A 389 -23.71 18.95 -25.19
CA PHE A 389 -23.51 17.61 -25.73
C PHE A 389 -24.72 17.04 -26.50
N ASP A 390 -25.76 17.85 -26.72
CA ASP A 390 -26.96 17.48 -27.48
C ASP A 390 -27.71 16.26 -26.88
N GLY A 391 -27.84 16.26 -25.55
CA GLY A 391 -28.74 15.36 -24.82
C GLY A 391 -28.19 13.99 -24.41
N VAL A 392 -26.89 13.90 -24.09
CA VAL A 392 -26.29 12.68 -23.54
C VAL A 392 -26.29 12.70 -22.00
N GLU A 393 -26.73 11.61 -21.36
CA GLU A 393 -26.61 11.42 -19.91
C GLU A 393 -25.14 11.20 -19.52
N VAL A 394 -24.69 11.95 -18.51
CA VAL A 394 -23.31 11.90 -18.04
C VAL A 394 -23.26 11.41 -16.59
N TYR A 395 -22.42 10.41 -16.33
CA TYR A 395 -22.28 9.75 -15.03
C TYR A 395 -20.85 9.88 -14.50
N VAL A 396 -20.66 10.52 -13.36
CA VAL A 396 -19.31 10.70 -12.79
C VAL A 396 -18.75 9.37 -12.26
N GLY A 397 -17.75 8.83 -12.95
CA GLY A 397 -16.72 7.98 -12.35
C GLY A 397 -15.60 8.86 -11.80
N LEU A 398 -15.37 8.84 -10.48
CA LEU A 398 -14.30 9.65 -9.90
C LEU A 398 -12.96 8.95 -9.98
N ASP A 399 -11.93 9.74 -10.29
CA ASP A 399 -10.55 9.30 -10.15
C ASP A 399 -10.12 9.16 -8.67
N GLU A 400 -9.16 8.26 -8.46
CA GLU A 400 -8.48 8.01 -7.19
C GLU A 400 -7.86 9.29 -6.61
N TYR A 401 -7.22 10.12 -7.44
CA TYR A 401 -6.52 11.34 -7.02
C TYR A 401 -7.44 12.43 -6.49
N ALA A 402 -8.53 12.73 -7.20
CA ALA A 402 -9.48 13.75 -6.77
C ALA A 402 -10.17 13.31 -5.45
N SER A 403 -10.49 12.02 -5.35
CA SER A 403 -11.11 11.41 -4.17
C SER A 403 -10.18 11.42 -2.96
N GLU A 404 -8.90 11.10 -3.15
CA GLU A 404 -7.88 11.05 -2.10
C GLU A 404 -7.47 12.45 -1.63
N SER A 405 -7.31 13.41 -2.56
CA SER A 405 -6.97 14.80 -2.26
C SER A 405 -8.02 15.48 -1.39
N LEU A 406 -9.31 15.21 -1.64
CA LEU A 406 -10.42 15.72 -0.84
C LEU A 406 -10.51 15.04 0.52
N ARG A 407 -10.31 13.71 0.57
CA ARG A 407 -10.36 12.95 1.82
C ARG A 407 -9.26 13.37 2.78
N ARG A 408 -8.05 13.61 2.27
CA ARG A 408 -6.89 14.00 3.06
C ARG A 408 -6.77 15.51 3.27
N ASN A 409 -7.55 16.31 2.54
CA ASN A 409 -7.46 17.77 2.51
C ASN A 409 -6.01 18.24 2.27
N GLN A 410 -5.28 17.50 1.44
CA GLN A 410 -3.87 17.69 1.11
C GLN A 410 -3.70 17.54 -0.41
N PRO A 411 -4.08 18.54 -1.20
CA PRO A 411 -3.87 18.53 -2.64
C PRO A 411 -2.39 18.75 -2.96
N ALA A 412 -1.93 18.22 -4.10
CA ALA A 412 -0.55 18.46 -4.53
C ALA A 412 -0.34 19.93 -4.99
N VAL A 413 0.91 20.38 -4.97
CA VAL A 413 1.33 21.69 -5.49
C VAL A 413 0.83 21.89 -6.93
N GLY A 414 0.27 23.05 -7.24
CA GLY A 414 -0.19 23.37 -8.60
C GLY A 414 -1.51 22.71 -8.98
N THR A 415 -2.22 22.04 -8.05
CA THR A 415 -3.50 21.35 -8.33
C THR A 415 -4.52 22.23 -9.04
N GLY A 416 -4.62 23.53 -8.70
CA GLY A 416 -5.56 24.43 -9.40
C GLY A 416 -5.21 24.76 -10.85
N LEU A 417 -3.99 24.41 -11.29
CA LEU A 417 -3.52 24.50 -12.67
C LEU A 417 -3.75 23.21 -13.44
N VAL A 418 -4.40 22.21 -12.84
CA VAL A 418 -4.73 20.93 -13.45
C VAL A 418 -6.23 20.76 -13.54
N VAL A 419 -6.72 20.34 -14.70
CA VAL A 419 -8.10 19.92 -14.90
C VAL A 419 -8.12 18.39 -15.00
N THR A 420 -8.95 17.76 -14.18
CA THR A 420 -9.19 16.31 -14.22
C THR A 420 -10.33 16.05 -15.20
N CYS A 421 -10.04 15.31 -16.26
CA CYS A 421 -10.98 14.95 -17.30
C CYS A 421 -11.49 13.53 -17.04
N ILE A 422 -12.79 13.41 -16.83
CA ILE A 422 -13.47 12.15 -16.47
C ILE A 422 -14.58 11.84 -17.48
N SER A 423 -15.03 10.58 -17.49
CA SER A 423 -16.08 10.12 -18.40
C SER A 423 -17.17 9.31 -17.72
N THR A 424 -18.25 9.14 -18.47
CA THR A 424 -19.52 8.52 -18.10
C THR A 424 -19.46 7.03 -17.80
N GLU A 425 -18.43 6.36 -18.31
CA GLU A 425 -18.24 4.93 -18.13
C GLU A 425 -17.18 4.69 -17.05
N ALA A 426 -17.56 4.01 -15.95
CA ALA A 426 -16.67 3.73 -14.82
C ALA A 426 -15.43 2.89 -15.17
N GLU A 427 -15.37 2.31 -16.37
CA GLU A 427 -14.22 1.55 -16.89
C GLU A 427 -13.26 2.42 -17.74
N ALA A 428 -13.63 3.65 -18.10
CA ALA A 428 -12.76 4.58 -18.81
C ALA A 428 -11.78 5.24 -17.84
N GLY A 429 -10.47 5.07 -18.09
CA GLY A 429 -9.42 5.69 -17.28
C GLY A 429 -9.44 7.21 -17.42
N THR A 430 -9.03 7.95 -16.38
CA THR A 430 -9.03 9.42 -16.41
C THR A 430 -7.77 9.98 -17.04
N PHE A 431 -7.86 11.19 -17.60
CA PHE A 431 -6.69 11.95 -18.01
C PHE A 431 -6.73 13.35 -17.42
N TYR A 432 -5.59 14.04 -17.50
CA TYR A 432 -5.37 15.31 -16.85
C TYR A 432 -4.74 16.28 -17.82
N LEU A 433 -5.14 17.55 -17.72
CA LEU A 433 -4.56 18.64 -18.48
C LEU A 433 -3.90 19.62 -17.51
N CYS A 434 -2.58 19.72 -17.56
CA CYS A 434 -1.82 20.68 -16.76
C CYS A 434 -1.52 21.94 -17.59
N PHE A 435 -2.07 23.07 -17.16
CA PHE A 435 -1.87 24.36 -17.81
C PHE A 435 -0.47 24.92 -17.59
N ALA A 436 0.18 24.54 -16.48
CA ALA A 436 1.55 24.92 -16.18
C ALA A 436 2.54 24.22 -17.12
N CYS A 437 2.47 22.89 -17.19
CA CYS A 437 3.37 22.06 -17.99
C CYS A 437 3.01 22.02 -19.48
N ARG A 438 1.77 22.36 -19.84
CA ARG A 438 1.21 22.19 -21.20
C ARG A 438 1.26 20.75 -21.67
N GLU A 439 0.98 19.84 -20.75
CA GLU A 439 1.02 18.40 -20.96
C GLU A 439 -0.34 17.78 -20.65
N SER A 440 -0.61 16.67 -21.33
CA SER A 440 -1.71 15.76 -21.03
C SER A 440 -1.13 14.45 -20.51
N PHE A 441 -1.71 13.90 -19.45
CA PHE A 441 -1.19 12.68 -18.80
C PHE A 441 -2.31 11.85 -18.18
N LEU A 442 -2.02 10.55 -17.94
CA LEU A 442 -2.98 9.58 -17.38
C LEU A 442 -2.80 9.33 -15.88
N HIS A 443 -1.63 9.67 -15.32
CA HIS A 443 -1.30 9.44 -13.92
C HIS A 443 -0.90 10.74 -13.24
N SER A 444 -1.69 11.17 -12.25
CA SER A 444 -1.51 12.45 -11.57
C SER A 444 -0.33 12.48 -10.62
N VAL A 445 -0.19 11.52 -9.71
CA VAL A 445 0.83 11.56 -8.66
C VAL A 445 2.26 11.72 -9.22
N PRO A 446 2.71 10.92 -10.22
CA PRO A 446 4.06 11.07 -10.76
C PRO A 446 4.31 12.42 -11.46
N HIS A 447 3.29 12.99 -12.11
CA HIS A 447 3.40 14.30 -12.76
C HIS A 447 3.47 15.42 -11.72
N MET A 448 2.54 15.41 -10.75
CA MET A 448 2.42 16.44 -9.71
C MET A 448 3.65 16.50 -8.80
N ASP A 449 4.34 15.38 -8.61
CA ASP A 449 5.58 15.30 -7.85
C ASP A 449 6.84 15.55 -8.68
N SER A 450 6.71 15.73 -10.00
CA SER A 450 7.86 15.95 -10.86
C SER A 450 8.47 17.34 -10.64
N ARG A 451 9.80 17.40 -10.66
CA ARG A 451 10.56 18.66 -10.65
C ARG A 451 10.09 19.63 -11.73
N ASN A 452 9.80 19.11 -12.93
CA ASN A 452 9.30 19.89 -14.06
C ASN A 452 7.97 20.59 -13.72
N HIS A 453 7.04 19.89 -13.07
CA HIS A 453 5.77 20.47 -12.65
C HIS A 453 5.92 21.55 -11.57
N LEU A 454 6.79 21.35 -10.58
CA LEU A 454 7.05 22.34 -9.54
C LEU A 454 7.60 23.64 -10.14
N ILE A 455 8.58 23.52 -11.04
CA ILE A 455 9.17 24.65 -11.74
C ILE A 455 8.14 25.34 -12.62
N ASN A 456 7.41 24.58 -13.45
CA ASN A 456 6.41 25.15 -14.35
C ASN A 456 5.26 25.80 -13.58
N THR A 457 4.90 25.28 -12.40
CA THR A 457 3.91 25.90 -11.51
C THR A 457 4.40 27.25 -11.01
N LEU A 458 5.63 27.34 -10.52
CA LEU A 458 6.26 28.60 -10.12
C LEU A 458 6.39 29.56 -11.30
N MET A 459 6.82 29.11 -12.48
CA MET A 459 6.89 29.94 -13.69
C MET A 459 5.51 30.44 -14.14
N TYR A 460 4.46 29.64 -13.98
CA TYR A 460 3.11 30.04 -14.34
C TYR A 460 2.54 31.06 -13.36
N GLN A 461 2.82 30.89 -12.07
CA GLN A 461 2.24 31.71 -11.01
C GLN A 461 3.10 32.93 -10.69
N ASN A 462 4.36 32.72 -10.32
CA ASN A 462 5.30 33.75 -9.93
C ASN A 462 6.76 33.33 -10.21
N PRO A 463 7.28 33.65 -11.41
CA PRO A 463 8.64 33.28 -11.79
C PRO A 463 9.73 33.86 -10.86
N TRP A 464 9.44 34.93 -10.12
CA TRP A 464 10.41 35.60 -9.26
C TRP A 464 10.75 34.82 -7.99
N ARG A 465 9.97 33.77 -7.67
CA ARG A 465 10.27 32.81 -6.60
C ARG A 465 11.44 31.89 -6.95
N LEU A 466 11.74 31.71 -8.24
CA LEU A 466 12.85 30.88 -8.66
C LEU A 466 14.17 31.66 -8.52
N PRO A 467 15.19 31.08 -7.86
CA PRO A 467 16.47 31.74 -7.74
C PRO A 467 17.20 31.76 -9.08
N PHE A 468 18.18 32.65 -9.20
CA PHE A 468 18.98 32.77 -10.41
C PHE A 468 19.67 31.44 -10.75
N GLY A 469 19.60 31.00 -12.03
CA GLY A 469 20.26 29.77 -12.47
C GLY A 469 19.65 28.45 -11.97
N TRP A 470 18.35 28.43 -11.64
CA TRP A 470 17.59 27.36 -10.98
C TRP A 470 17.63 25.94 -11.59
N GLU A 471 18.11 25.76 -12.83
CA GLU A 471 17.98 24.49 -13.58
C GLU A 471 18.80 23.31 -13.01
N GLN A 472 19.90 23.53 -12.29
CA GLN A 472 20.83 22.43 -11.91
C GLN A 472 21.15 22.29 -10.40
N ASP A 473 21.02 23.34 -9.58
CA ASP A 473 21.54 23.34 -8.19
C ASP A 473 20.46 23.37 -7.09
N LEU A 474 19.17 23.36 -7.46
CA LEU A 474 18.09 23.44 -6.49
C LEU A 474 17.65 22.06 -5.99
N ASP A 475 17.50 21.95 -4.68
CA ASP A 475 16.88 20.82 -4.00
C ASP A 475 15.36 20.73 -4.30
N ASP A 476 14.85 19.51 -4.50
CA ASP A 476 13.44 19.27 -4.86
C ASP A 476 12.49 19.60 -3.71
N ASP A 477 12.90 19.39 -2.45
CA ASP A 477 12.09 19.75 -1.27
C ASP A 477 12.00 21.27 -1.11
N ALA A 478 13.09 22.00 -1.41
CA ALA A 478 13.09 23.46 -1.46
C ALA A 478 12.17 23.99 -2.57
N LEU A 479 12.22 23.43 -3.78
CA LEU A 479 11.31 23.80 -4.89
C LEU A 479 9.85 23.57 -4.52
N ARG A 480 9.56 22.41 -3.92
CA ARG A 480 8.22 22.05 -3.46
C ARG A 480 7.70 23.03 -2.40
N SER A 481 8.55 23.40 -1.44
CA SER A 481 8.21 24.36 -0.39
C SER A 481 7.90 25.74 -0.96
N MET A 482 8.74 26.26 -1.87
CA MET A 482 8.52 27.56 -2.53
C MET A 482 7.22 27.58 -3.35
N ALA A 483 6.98 26.51 -4.11
CA ALA A 483 5.78 26.38 -4.94
C ALA A 483 4.51 26.25 -4.10
N TRP A 484 4.61 25.55 -2.97
CA TRP A 484 3.53 25.46 -2.00
C TRP A 484 3.22 26.82 -1.35
N GLU A 485 4.23 27.54 -0.87
CA GLU A 485 4.06 28.89 -0.29
C GLU A 485 3.38 29.86 -1.27
N GLU A 486 3.77 29.87 -2.54
CA GLU A 486 3.12 30.71 -3.56
C GLU A 486 1.66 30.31 -3.79
N ASP A 487 1.37 29.00 -3.84
CA ASP A 487 -0.01 28.51 -3.94
C ASP A 487 -0.86 28.94 -2.73
N LEU A 488 -0.28 29.00 -1.54
CA LEU A 488 -0.93 29.49 -0.31
C LEU A 488 -1.20 31.00 -0.36
N GLU A 489 -0.18 31.80 -0.70
CA GLU A 489 -0.27 33.26 -0.72
C GLU A 489 -1.28 33.77 -1.74
N ARG A 490 -1.36 33.13 -2.91
CA ARG A 490 -2.30 33.54 -3.97
C ARG A 490 -3.75 33.19 -3.65
N ARG A 491 -4.02 32.22 -2.78
CA ARG A 491 -5.33 31.55 -2.73
C ARG A 491 -6.09 31.67 -1.42
N GLN A 492 -5.62 32.48 -0.47
CA GLN A 492 -6.36 32.84 0.75
C GLN A 492 -7.17 31.65 1.31
N GLU A 493 -6.47 30.56 1.64
CA GLU A 493 -6.99 29.38 2.35
C GLU A 493 -7.78 28.33 1.54
N GLN A 494 -7.92 28.47 0.21
CA GLN A 494 -8.79 27.59 -0.58
C GLN A 494 -8.08 26.95 -1.79
N ILE A 495 -8.13 25.62 -1.88
CA ILE A 495 -7.57 24.89 -3.04
C ILE A 495 -8.70 24.20 -3.80
N VAL A 496 -8.76 24.43 -5.10
CA VAL A 496 -9.87 24.01 -5.96
C VAL A 496 -9.44 22.90 -6.92
N LEU A 497 -10.12 21.75 -6.87
CA LEU A 497 -10.02 20.65 -7.81
C LEU A 497 -11.00 20.87 -8.96
N LYS A 498 -10.49 21.05 -10.19
CA LYS A 498 -11.32 21.26 -11.37
C LYS A 498 -11.66 19.93 -12.02
N LEU A 499 -12.95 19.60 -12.07
CA LEU A 499 -13.47 18.41 -12.72
C LEU A 499 -14.21 18.78 -14.00
N PHE A 500 -13.80 18.17 -15.11
CA PHE A 500 -14.44 18.28 -16.40
C PHE A 500 -14.93 16.91 -16.85
N ASP A 501 -16.24 16.75 -16.92
CA ASP A 501 -16.90 15.50 -17.26
C ASP A 501 -17.32 15.51 -18.74
N MET A 502 -17.23 14.39 -19.42
CA MET A 502 -17.65 14.34 -20.82
C MET A 502 -18.19 12.99 -21.24
N PRO A 503 -19.17 12.98 -22.18
CA PRO A 503 -19.65 11.76 -22.80
C PRO A 503 -18.52 10.89 -23.31
N PHE A 504 -18.65 9.57 -23.13
CA PHE A 504 -17.64 8.61 -23.58
C PHE A 504 -17.30 8.74 -25.08
N SER A 505 -18.29 9.04 -25.92
CA SER A 505 -18.08 9.27 -27.36
C SER A 505 -17.10 10.40 -27.67
N ILE A 506 -17.14 11.47 -26.89
CA ILE A 506 -16.24 12.62 -27.00
C ILE A 506 -14.91 12.28 -26.33
N PHE A 507 -14.96 11.69 -25.14
CA PHE A 507 -13.79 11.23 -24.39
C PHE A 507 -12.87 10.35 -25.24
N TRP A 508 -13.45 9.40 -25.97
CA TRP A 508 -12.73 8.47 -26.86
C TRP A 508 -12.24 9.12 -28.16
N SER A 509 -12.83 10.24 -28.57
CA SER A 509 -12.43 10.96 -29.80
C SER A 509 -11.19 11.85 -29.61
N LEU A 510 -10.80 12.11 -28.35
CA LEU A 510 -9.63 12.89 -27.99
C LEU A 510 -8.39 11.99 -27.92
N ASP A 511 -7.29 12.41 -28.52
CA ASP A 511 -5.97 11.84 -28.23
C ASP A 511 -5.51 12.34 -26.86
N TRP A 512 -5.52 11.45 -25.86
CA TRP A 512 -5.15 11.77 -24.48
C TRP A 512 -3.68 12.15 -24.31
N CYS A 513 -2.84 11.95 -25.32
CA CYS A 513 -1.45 12.38 -25.33
C CYS A 513 -1.25 13.77 -25.96
N ASP A 514 -2.26 14.33 -26.65
CA ASP A 514 -2.17 15.65 -27.28
C ASP A 514 -2.84 16.75 -26.43
N TYR A 515 -2.01 17.45 -25.65
CA TYR A 515 -2.43 18.62 -24.88
C TYR A 515 -3.14 19.69 -25.72
N LYS A 516 -2.78 19.87 -27.00
CA LYS A 516 -3.42 20.90 -27.85
C LYS A 516 -4.85 20.54 -28.15
N GLN A 517 -5.14 19.27 -28.41
CA GLN A 517 -6.49 18.79 -28.68
C GLN A 517 -7.37 18.92 -27.44
N GLY A 518 -6.89 18.46 -26.28
CA GLY A 518 -7.60 18.62 -25.00
C GLY A 518 -7.82 20.08 -24.60
N ARG A 519 -6.79 20.93 -24.74
CA ARG A 519 -6.90 22.38 -24.47
C ARG A 519 -7.86 23.06 -25.43
N GLN A 520 -7.82 22.76 -26.72
CA GLN A 520 -8.72 23.36 -27.70
C GLN A 520 -10.18 22.99 -27.41
N PHE A 521 -10.42 21.77 -26.93
CA PHE A 521 -11.73 21.33 -26.49
C PHE A 521 -12.23 22.13 -25.27
N ILE A 522 -11.40 22.26 -24.20
CA ILE A 522 -11.75 23.06 -23.02
C ILE A 522 -11.95 24.54 -23.38
N VAL A 523 -11.09 25.13 -24.21
CA VAL A 523 -11.23 26.54 -24.62
C VAL A 523 -12.49 26.76 -25.45
N ASN A 524 -12.83 25.85 -26.36
CA ASN A 524 -14.08 25.93 -27.10
C ASN A 524 -15.29 25.77 -26.17
N HIS A 525 -15.20 24.87 -25.19
CA HIS A 525 -16.20 24.71 -24.14
C HIS A 525 -16.37 26.02 -23.34
N ASP A 526 -15.28 26.60 -22.81
CA ASP A 526 -15.27 27.88 -22.10
C ASP A 526 -15.80 29.05 -22.94
N LEU A 527 -15.57 29.07 -24.26
CA LEU A 527 -16.08 30.10 -25.18
C LEU A 527 -17.56 29.93 -25.53
N ILE A 528 -18.06 28.69 -25.60
CA ILE A 528 -19.49 28.40 -25.72
C ILE A 528 -20.21 28.86 -24.44
N MET A 529 -19.57 28.67 -23.27
CA MET A 529 -20.05 29.17 -21.98
C MET A 529 -19.94 30.70 -21.86
N ASN A 530 -18.86 31.31 -22.38
CA ASN A 530 -18.58 32.74 -22.32
C ASN A 530 -18.76 33.40 -23.70
N ARG A 531 -19.99 33.62 -24.15
CA ARG A 531 -20.26 34.55 -25.27
C ARG A 531 -20.06 36.03 -24.88
N VAL A 532 -18.91 36.41 -24.30
CA VAL A 532 -18.30 37.75 -24.34
C VAL A 532 -16.78 37.60 -24.12
N GLN A 533 -15.99 38.24 -25.00
CA GLN A 533 -14.54 38.50 -24.99
C GLN A 533 -13.58 37.48 -25.63
N GLN A 534 -13.10 37.86 -26.82
CA GLN A 534 -11.91 37.32 -27.49
C GLN A 534 -10.63 37.74 -26.75
N VAL A 535 -9.72 36.80 -26.50
CA VAL A 535 -8.33 37.11 -26.12
C VAL A 535 -7.40 36.61 -27.21
N LEU A 536 -6.72 37.55 -27.88
CA LEU A 536 -5.61 37.29 -28.78
C LEU A 536 -4.39 36.88 -27.93
N SER A 537 -3.83 35.69 -28.19
CA SER A 537 -2.56 35.28 -27.58
C SER A 537 -1.38 35.84 -28.39
N VAL A 538 -0.51 36.59 -27.73
CA VAL A 538 0.83 36.92 -28.22
C VAL A 538 1.80 35.84 -27.73
N GLY A 539 2.88 35.59 -28.48
CA GLY A 539 3.96 34.71 -28.06
C GLY A 539 5.30 35.30 -28.46
N SER A 540 6.32 35.09 -27.64
CA SER A 540 7.66 35.64 -27.83
C SER A 540 8.61 34.58 -28.40
N LEU A 541 9.59 34.97 -29.21
CA LEU A 541 10.63 34.09 -29.70
C LEU A 541 11.98 34.59 -29.17
N CYS A 542 12.68 33.76 -28.39
CA CYS A 542 14.06 34.08 -28.03
C CYS A 542 14.96 33.72 -29.21
N LEU A 543 15.58 34.74 -29.82
CA LEU A 543 16.52 34.54 -30.94
C LEU A 543 17.87 33.97 -30.49
N LEU A 544 18.21 34.11 -29.21
CA LEU A 544 19.45 33.59 -28.66
C LEU A 544 19.36 32.07 -28.43
N CYS A 545 18.28 31.62 -27.81
CA CYS A 545 18.04 30.21 -27.49
C CYS A 545 17.17 29.48 -28.54
N GLU A 546 16.72 30.19 -29.58
CA GLU A 546 15.87 29.68 -30.66
C GLU A 546 14.55 29.02 -30.17
N ARG A 547 14.08 29.42 -28.98
CA ARG A 547 12.89 28.88 -28.31
C ARG A 547 11.69 29.82 -28.44
N ARG A 548 10.51 29.24 -28.71
CA ARG A 548 9.22 29.92 -28.56
C ARG A 548 8.82 29.92 -27.09
N LEU A 549 8.49 31.09 -26.57
CA LEU A 549 8.17 31.33 -25.17
C LEU A 549 6.77 31.94 -25.07
N SER A 550 6.10 31.64 -23.97
CA SER A 550 4.89 32.39 -23.58
C SER A 550 5.23 33.76 -22.98
N ASP A 551 4.30 34.72 -23.02
CA ASP A 551 4.51 36.05 -22.44
C ASP A 551 5.04 36.05 -20.98
N PRO A 552 4.54 35.19 -20.05
CA PRO A 552 5.13 35.10 -18.71
C PRO A 552 6.49 34.39 -18.69
N GLU A 553 6.71 33.40 -19.54
CA GLU A 553 7.98 32.65 -19.67
C GLU A 553 9.10 33.54 -20.22
N ALA A 554 8.79 34.45 -21.16
CA ALA A 554 9.77 35.33 -21.79
C ALA A 554 10.54 36.19 -20.78
N LYS A 555 9.88 36.67 -19.72
CA LYS A 555 10.49 37.53 -18.69
C LYS A 555 11.41 36.77 -17.74
N ALA A 556 11.15 35.49 -17.52
CA ALA A 556 11.92 34.65 -16.61
C ALA A 556 13.02 33.88 -17.34
N HIS A 557 12.79 33.53 -18.60
CA HIS A 557 13.75 32.84 -19.46
C HIS A 557 15.08 33.59 -19.57
N VAL A 558 15.07 34.93 -19.59
CA VAL A 558 16.32 35.73 -19.66
C VAL A 558 17.23 35.55 -18.44
N PHE A 559 16.71 35.00 -17.34
CA PHE A 559 17.46 34.68 -16.12
C PHE A 559 17.73 33.17 -15.95
N SER A 560 17.35 32.34 -16.93
CA SER A 560 17.61 30.91 -16.89
C SER A 560 19.08 30.62 -17.17
N ARG A 561 19.57 29.49 -16.64
CA ARG A 561 20.95 29.05 -16.85
C ARG A 561 21.22 28.78 -18.32
N GLU A 562 20.30 28.11 -19.02
CA GLU A 562 20.35 27.94 -20.48
C GLU A 562 20.58 29.27 -21.21
N HIS A 563 19.78 30.30 -20.92
CA HIS A 563 19.86 31.58 -21.60
C HIS A 563 21.17 32.30 -21.32
N VAL A 564 21.55 32.40 -20.04
CA VAL A 564 22.76 33.10 -19.60
C VAL A 564 24.01 32.37 -20.10
N SER A 565 24.05 31.04 -20.03
CA SER A 565 25.18 30.26 -20.55
C SER A 565 25.31 30.40 -22.06
N THR A 566 24.20 30.34 -22.81
CA THR A 566 24.21 30.55 -24.27
C THR A 566 24.72 31.95 -24.62
N PHE A 567 24.33 32.97 -23.84
CA PHE A 567 24.84 34.33 -24.00
C PHE A 567 26.35 34.40 -23.76
N LEU A 568 26.83 33.88 -22.62
CA LEU A 568 28.23 33.90 -22.24
C LEU A 568 29.10 33.10 -23.22
N GLU A 569 28.65 31.94 -23.71
CA GLU A 569 29.37 31.16 -24.71
C GLU A 569 29.48 31.89 -26.06
N ARG A 570 28.42 32.56 -26.50
CA ARG A 570 28.40 33.26 -27.79
C ARG A 570 29.15 34.59 -27.78
N PHE A 571 29.07 35.35 -26.69
CA PHE A 571 29.63 36.71 -26.61
C PHE A 571 30.92 36.80 -25.78
N HIS A 572 31.19 35.83 -24.92
CA HIS A 572 32.39 35.73 -24.07
C HIS A 572 32.95 34.29 -24.03
N PRO A 573 33.33 33.71 -25.18
CA PRO A 573 33.75 32.32 -25.28
C PRO A 573 34.93 32.02 -24.35
N GLY A 574 34.86 30.89 -23.64
CA GLY A 574 35.86 30.48 -22.64
C GLY A 574 35.60 30.99 -21.21
N SER A 575 34.52 31.73 -20.97
CA SER A 575 34.15 32.19 -19.62
C SER A 575 33.50 31.11 -18.75
N LEU A 576 33.02 30.03 -19.36
CA LEU A 576 32.52 28.84 -18.68
C LEU A 576 33.58 27.74 -18.83
N ASP A 577 34.48 27.59 -17.85
CA ASP A 577 35.41 26.47 -17.83
C ASP A 577 34.65 25.14 -17.70
N SER A 578 35.25 24.03 -18.16
CA SER A 578 34.63 22.72 -18.49
C SER A 578 34.04 21.89 -17.33
N GLY A 579 33.48 22.52 -16.31
CA GLY A 579 32.68 21.91 -15.22
C GLY A 579 31.42 22.73 -14.91
N SER A 580 30.50 22.18 -14.08
CA SER A 580 29.26 22.87 -13.70
C SER A 580 29.55 24.13 -12.87
N VAL A 581 29.59 25.29 -13.52
CA VAL A 581 29.73 26.61 -12.87
C VAL A 581 28.54 26.84 -11.93
N GLY A 582 28.73 26.98 -10.61
CA GLY A 582 27.62 27.19 -9.67
C GLY A 582 26.82 28.47 -9.95
N ALA A 583 25.56 28.53 -9.52
CA ALA A 583 24.65 29.68 -9.75
C ALA A 583 25.23 31.04 -9.34
N GLU A 584 26.02 31.12 -8.27
CA GLU A 584 26.64 32.37 -7.80
C GLU A 584 27.71 32.90 -8.77
N VAL A 585 28.56 32.00 -9.29
CA VAL A 585 29.59 32.35 -10.27
C VAL A 585 28.94 32.74 -11.60
N LEU A 586 27.88 32.04 -12.01
CA LEU A 586 27.11 32.37 -13.20
C LEU A 586 26.44 33.76 -13.08
N LEU A 587 25.94 34.12 -11.90
CA LEU A 587 25.37 35.44 -11.62
C LEU A 587 26.41 36.55 -11.70
N ASP A 588 27.61 36.31 -11.16
CA ASP A 588 28.71 37.27 -11.23
C ASP A 588 29.15 37.51 -12.67
N LEU A 589 29.36 36.45 -13.45
CA LEU A 589 29.68 36.53 -14.87
C LEU A 589 28.58 37.26 -15.68
N ALA A 590 27.30 36.99 -15.38
CA ALA A 590 26.18 37.69 -16.01
C ALA A 590 26.16 39.20 -15.69
N LYS A 591 26.47 39.58 -14.45
CA LYS A 591 26.59 41.00 -14.05
C LYS A 591 27.77 41.69 -14.73
N GLN A 592 28.91 41.02 -14.84
CA GLN A 592 30.06 41.52 -15.58
C GLN A 592 29.70 41.73 -17.06
N ALA A 593 29.05 40.75 -17.70
CA ALA A 593 28.61 40.86 -19.08
C ALA A 593 27.58 41.99 -19.28
N ALA A 594 26.63 42.16 -18.36
CA ALA A 594 25.64 43.26 -18.40
C ALA A 594 26.27 44.66 -18.26
N SER A 595 27.48 44.76 -17.67
CA SER A 595 28.24 46.01 -17.62
C SER A 595 28.98 46.34 -18.93
N LEU A 596 29.19 45.33 -19.79
CA LEU A 596 29.93 45.43 -21.05
C LEU A 596 29.01 45.56 -22.27
N HIS A 597 27.79 45.02 -22.19
CA HIS A 597 26.80 45.05 -23.27
C HIS A 597 25.64 45.97 -22.92
N THR A 598 25.20 46.79 -23.89
CA THR A 598 23.99 47.60 -23.75
C THR A 598 22.72 46.71 -23.82
N PRO A 599 21.70 46.96 -22.99
CA PRO A 599 20.44 46.21 -23.07
C PRO A 599 19.81 46.35 -24.45
N SER A 600 19.54 45.24 -25.13
CA SER A 600 18.80 45.24 -26.39
C SER A 600 17.31 45.49 -26.14
N GLN A 601 16.65 46.26 -27.03
CA GLN A 601 15.21 46.51 -26.96
C GLN A 601 14.42 45.39 -27.62
N GLU A 602 13.27 45.03 -27.02
CA GLU A 602 12.31 44.08 -27.59
C GLU A 602 11.76 44.61 -28.93
N GLN A 603 11.78 43.77 -29.98
CA GLN A 603 11.26 44.11 -31.31
C GLN A 603 9.92 43.41 -31.56
N GLY A 604 8.83 44.17 -31.63
CA GLY A 604 7.50 43.65 -31.90
C GLY A 604 7.17 43.55 -33.40
N THR A 605 6.67 42.40 -33.86
CA THR A 605 6.10 42.22 -35.21
C THR A 605 4.70 41.62 -35.13
N PHE A 606 3.73 42.20 -35.84
CA PHE A 606 2.35 41.72 -35.87
C PHE A 606 2.14 40.73 -37.02
N LEU A 607 1.76 39.49 -36.71
CA LEU A 607 1.33 38.50 -37.70
C LEU A 607 -0.20 38.38 -37.69
N LYS A 608 -0.84 38.65 -38.83
CA LYS A 608 -2.31 38.59 -38.97
C LYS A 608 -2.72 37.19 -39.43
N ALA A 609 -3.40 36.43 -38.59
CA ALA A 609 -3.93 35.11 -38.95
C ALA A 609 -5.21 35.26 -39.82
N HIS A 610 -5.17 34.77 -41.06
CA HIS A 610 -6.37 34.59 -41.89
C HIS A 610 -7.03 33.25 -41.54
N TYR A 611 -8.11 33.28 -40.75
CA TYR A 611 -8.98 32.12 -40.57
C TYR A 611 -9.98 32.04 -41.73
N GLN A 612 -9.76 31.12 -42.67
CA GLN A 612 -10.80 30.68 -43.60
C GLN A 612 -11.60 29.55 -42.94
N PHE A 613 -12.86 29.83 -42.58
CA PHE A 613 -13.82 28.79 -42.26
C PHE A 613 -14.14 28.00 -43.55
N ARG A 614 -13.77 26.72 -43.58
CA ARG A 614 -14.42 25.73 -44.45
C ARG A 614 -15.33 24.87 -43.58
N THR A 615 -16.61 25.22 -43.58
CA THR A 615 -17.69 24.31 -43.22
C THR A 615 -17.85 23.30 -44.35
N THR A 616 -17.69 22.02 -44.05
CA THR A 616 -18.31 20.93 -44.82
C THR A 616 -18.92 19.94 -43.85
N TYR A 617 -20.18 19.63 -44.16
CA TYR A 617 -21.15 18.78 -43.47
C TYR A 617 -20.67 17.37 -43.16
#